data_AF-A0A392N4T5-F1
#
_entry.id   AF-A0A392N4T5-F1
#
_cell.length_a   1.000
_cell.length_b   1.000
_cell.length_c   1.000
_cell.angle_alpha   90.00
_cell.angle_beta   90.00
_cell.angle_gamma   90.00
#
_symmetry.space_group_name_H-M   'P 1'
#
loop_
_entity.id
_entity.type
_entity.pdbx_description
1 polymer ?
#
loop_
_entity_poly.entity_id
_entity_poly.type
_entity_poly.pdbx_seq_one_letter_code
_entity_poly.pdbx_strand_id
1 'polypeptide(L)'
;MPMQPKMANRVSALETQMGEMQTTQEQMQATLQTMAQQIQQQSHVLTELSKQLGRKHTIPEREDPMAWITRAEIYFDVQGTVDEMRVKLARLSMEGATIHWFNLLMETEDDLS
;
A
#
# COMPACT_ATOMS: atom_id res chain seq x y z
N MET A 1 -71.03 -10.48 -19.81
CA MET A 1 -69.80 -10.06 -19.09
C MET A 1 -68.98 -9.20 -20.03
N PRO A 2 -68.49 -8.02 -19.62
CA PRO A 2 -67.80 -7.12 -20.53
C PRO A 2 -66.42 -7.72 -20.87
N MET A 3 -66.20 -8.05 -22.15
CA MET A 3 -64.90 -8.52 -22.62
C MET A 3 -63.97 -7.33 -22.76
N GLN A 4 -62.98 -7.24 -21.88
CA GLN A 4 -61.93 -6.22 -22.01
C GLN A 4 -61.19 -6.44 -23.35
N PRO A 5 -60.99 -5.37 -24.16
CA PRO A 5 -60.37 -5.50 -25.46
C PRO A 5 -58.92 -5.96 -25.32
N LYS A 6 -58.50 -6.96 -26.11
CA LYS A 6 -57.14 -7.54 -26.14
C LYS A 6 -56.01 -6.50 -26.25
N MET A 7 -56.29 -5.31 -26.78
CA MET A 7 -55.34 -4.21 -26.85
C MET A 7 -55.04 -3.58 -25.49
N ALA A 8 -55.99 -3.54 -24.56
CA ALA A 8 -55.78 -3.00 -23.21
C ALA A 8 -54.71 -3.81 -22.45
N ASN A 9 -54.77 -5.15 -22.51
CA ASN A 9 -53.76 -6.01 -21.89
C ASN A 9 -52.35 -5.85 -22.51
N ARG A 10 -52.27 -5.60 -23.82
CA ARG A 10 -50.98 -5.36 -24.50
C ARG A 10 -50.39 -4.01 -24.11
N VAL A 11 -51.22 -2.98 -23.97
CA VAL A 11 -50.80 -1.65 -23.53
C VAL A 11 -50.29 -1.71 -22.09
N SER A 12 -51.02 -2.34 -21.17
CA SER A 12 -50.57 -2.49 -19.77
C SER A 12 -49.29 -3.33 -19.64
N ALA A 13 -49.11 -4.36 -20.48
CA ALA A 13 -47.87 -5.12 -20.53
C ALA A 13 -46.68 -4.30 -21.06
N LEU A 14 -46.91 -3.44 -22.05
CA LEU A 14 -45.89 -2.52 -22.57
C LEU A 14 -45.54 -1.42 -21.57
N GLU A 15 -46.53 -0.87 -20.86
CA GLU A 15 -46.31 0.11 -19.78
C GLU A 15 -45.47 -0.50 -18.65
N THR A 16 -45.77 -1.75 -18.28
CA THR A 16 -45.00 -2.50 -17.28
C THR A 16 -43.56 -2.73 -17.76
N GLN A 17 -43.38 -3.20 -19.00
CA GLN A 17 -42.06 -3.47 -19.57
C GLN A 17 -41.23 -2.18 -19.78
N MET A 18 -41.88 -1.06 -20.11
CA MET A 18 -41.24 0.25 -20.20
C MET A 18 -40.80 0.75 -18.82
N GLY A 19 -41.62 0.52 -17.78
CA GLY A 19 -41.24 0.79 -16.40
C GLY A 19 -40.02 -0.04 -15.97
N GLU A 20 -39.98 -1.33 -16.29
CA GLU A 20 -38.83 -2.20 -16.02
C GLU A 20 -37.57 -1.76 -16.79
N MET A 21 -37.71 -1.38 -18.07
CA MET A 21 -36.61 -0.89 -18.89
C MET A 21 -36.06 0.45 -18.36
N GLN A 22 -36.95 1.35 -17.96
CA GLN A 22 -36.59 2.63 -17.36
C GLN A 22 -35.89 2.42 -16.01
N THR A 23 -36.38 1.49 -15.19
CA THR A 23 -35.73 1.09 -13.93
C THR A 23 -34.33 0.51 -14.19
N THR A 24 -34.19 -0.32 -15.22
CA THR A 24 -32.89 -0.92 -15.61
C THR A 24 -31.92 0.16 -16.08
N GLN A 25 -32.40 1.17 -16.81
CA GLN A 25 -31.61 2.31 -17.25
C GLN A 25 -31.14 3.16 -16.07
N GLU A 26 -32.02 3.44 -15.11
CA GLU A 26 -31.68 4.16 -13.89
C GLU A 26 -30.66 3.40 -13.04
N GLN A 27 -30.83 2.08 -12.89
CA GLN A 27 -29.86 1.23 -12.19
C GLN A 27 -28.49 1.23 -12.85
N MET A 28 -28.44 1.17 -14.19
CA MET A 28 -27.18 1.23 -14.92
C MET A 28 -26.50 2.59 -14.75
N GLN A 29 -27.28 3.68 -14.76
CA GLN A 29 -26.76 5.03 -14.53
C GLN A 29 -26.23 5.20 -13.09
N ALA A 30 -26.94 4.67 -12.09
CA ALA A 30 -26.48 4.64 -10.71
C ALA A 30 -25.19 3.81 -10.56
N THR A 31 -25.11 2.65 -11.24
CA THR A 31 -23.92 1.79 -11.21
C THR A 31 -22.68 2.49 -11.78
N LEU A 32 -22.83 3.21 -12.90
CA LEU A 32 -21.74 4.00 -13.48
C LEU A 32 -21.29 5.14 -12.57
N GLN A 33 -22.23 5.81 -11.89
CA GLN A 33 -21.90 6.84 -10.90
C GLN A 33 -21.14 6.27 -9.71
N THR A 34 -21.54 5.09 -9.21
CA THR A 34 -20.83 4.41 -8.12
C THR A 34 -19.41 4.02 -8.53
N MET A 35 -19.22 3.50 -9.74
CA MET A 35 -17.89 3.17 -10.26
C MET A 35 -16.99 4.42 -10.37
N ALA A 36 -17.53 5.54 -10.85
CA ALA A 36 -16.78 6.79 -10.93
C ALA A 36 -16.34 7.28 -9.53
N GLN A 37 -17.23 7.20 -8.54
CA GLN A 37 -16.89 7.54 -7.15
C GLN A 37 -15.83 6.59 -6.57
N GLN A 38 -15.91 5.30 -6.87
CA GLN A 38 -14.91 4.32 -6.43
C GLN A 38 -13.52 4.63 -7.00
N ILE A 39 -13.44 4.97 -8.29
CA ILE A 39 -12.17 5.34 -8.93
C ILE A 39 -11.57 6.60 -8.29
N GLN A 40 -12.40 7.60 -7.99
CA GLN A 40 -11.93 8.82 -7.31
C GLN A 40 -11.40 8.52 -5.90
N GLN A 41 -12.07 7.65 -5.14
CA GLN A 41 -11.62 7.24 -3.81
C GLN A 41 -10.32 6.44 -3.89
N GLN A 42 -10.20 5.50 -4.85
CA GLN A 42 -8.97 4.75 -5.07
C GLN A 42 -7.79 5.66 -5.42
N SER A 43 -8.01 6.68 -6.25
CA SER A 43 -6.98 7.69 -6.55
C SER A 43 -6.55 8.49 -5.32
N HIS A 44 -7.48 8.83 -4.42
CA HIS A 44 -7.17 9.55 -3.19
C HIS A 44 -6.28 8.70 -2.27
N VAL A 45 -6.61 7.42 -2.10
CA VAL A 45 -5.80 6.48 -1.31
C VAL A 45 -4.40 6.33 -1.92
N LEU A 46 -4.29 6.17 -3.24
CA LEU A 46 -3.00 6.06 -3.92
C LEU A 46 -2.15 7.32 -3.76
N THR A 47 -2.77 8.51 -3.84
CA THR A 47 -2.09 9.80 -3.65
C THR A 47 -1.59 9.95 -2.21
N GLU A 48 -2.38 9.53 -1.24
CA GLU A 48 -1.99 9.61 0.17
C GLU A 48 -0.88 8.61 0.52
N LEU A 49 -0.96 7.38 -0.01
CA LEU A 49 0.13 6.40 0.09
C LEU A 49 1.41 6.91 -0.56
N SER A 50 1.32 7.50 -1.75
CA SER A 50 2.46 8.10 -2.44
C SER A 50 3.08 9.25 -1.64
N LYS A 51 2.29 10.10 -0.97
CA LYS A 51 2.79 11.13 -0.06
C LYS A 51 3.47 10.55 1.17
N GLN A 52 2.95 9.46 1.74
CA GLN A 52 3.56 8.80 2.89
C GLN A 52 4.88 8.11 2.53
N LEU A 53 4.95 7.49 1.35
CA LEU A 53 6.17 6.85 0.83
C LEU A 53 7.18 7.89 0.30
N GLY A 54 6.70 9.01 -0.24
CA GLY A 54 7.50 10.14 -0.74
C GLY A 54 7.98 11.09 0.36
N ARG A 55 7.42 10.99 1.58
CA ARG A 55 8.12 11.42 2.79
C ARG A 55 9.30 10.48 2.98
N LYS A 56 10.37 10.78 2.23
CA LYS A 56 11.73 10.38 2.58
C LYS A 56 11.84 10.67 4.06
N HIS A 57 11.88 9.63 4.88
CA HIS A 57 12.24 9.75 6.27
C HIS A 57 13.61 10.41 6.24
N THR A 58 13.63 11.72 6.49
CA THR A 58 14.88 12.40 6.78
C THR A 58 15.30 11.75 8.08
N ILE A 59 16.19 10.76 7.98
CA ILE A 59 16.96 10.26 9.12
C ILE A 59 17.43 11.54 9.81
N PRO A 60 17.03 11.79 11.08
CA PRO A 60 17.52 12.96 11.78
C PRO A 60 19.04 12.92 11.67
N GLU A 61 19.62 14.02 11.17
CA GLU A 61 21.05 14.19 10.94
C GLU A 61 21.83 13.62 12.13
N ARG A 62 22.38 12.42 11.93
CA ARG A 62 23.31 11.75 12.84
C ARG A 62 22.67 11.24 14.15
N GLU A 63 22.10 10.03 14.12
CA GLU A 63 22.11 9.22 15.34
C GLU A 63 23.57 9.08 15.77
N ASP A 64 23.87 9.48 17.01
CA ASP A 64 25.21 9.38 17.57
C ASP A 64 25.72 7.94 17.39
N PRO A 65 26.89 7.72 16.77
CA PRO A 65 27.39 6.37 16.52
C PRO A 65 27.41 5.51 17.79
N MET A 66 27.72 6.10 18.95
CA MET A 66 27.70 5.37 20.22
C MET A 66 26.29 4.96 20.64
N ALA A 67 25.31 5.86 20.49
CA ALA A 67 23.91 5.55 20.73
C ALA A 67 23.38 4.43 19.80
N TRP A 68 23.76 4.47 18.51
CA TRP A 68 23.39 3.42 17.55
C TRP A 68 24.01 2.06 17.93
N ILE A 69 25.32 2.02 18.26
CA ILE A 69 26.00 0.80 18.70
C ILE A 69 25.31 0.23 19.94
N THR A 70 25.09 1.06 20.96
CA THR A 70 24.46 0.64 22.22
C THR A 70 23.07 0.04 21.98
N ARG A 71 22.27 0.66 21.09
CA ARG A 71 20.94 0.15 20.74
C ARG A 71 21.03 -1.18 20.01
N ALA A 72 21.98 -1.35 19.09
CA ALA A 72 22.20 -2.59 18.37
C ALA A 72 22.62 -3.73 19.33
N GLU A 73 23.52 -3.45 20.27
CA GLU A 73 23.93 -4.41 21.31
C GLU A 73 22.75 -4.89 22.15
N ILE A 74 21.95 -3.95 22.69
CA ILE A 74 20.74 -4.29 23.47
C ILE A 74 19.75 -5.11 22.63
N TYR A 75 19.55 -4.75 21.36
CA TYR A 75 18.68 -5.49 20.47
C TYR A 75 19.15 -6.94 20.30
N PHE A 76 20.43 -7.15 20.02
CA PHE A 76 20.99 -8.50 19.86
C PHE A 76 20.94 -9.32 21.15
N ASP A 77 21.16 -8.70 22.30
CA ASP A 77 21.05 -9.36 23.60
C ASP A 77 19.61 -9.80 23.88
N VAL A 78 18.63 -8.92 23.67
CA VAL A 78 17.21 -9.24 23.86
C VAL A 78 16.74 -10.34 22.90
N GLN A 79 17.25 -10.37 21.67
CA GLN A 79 16.91 -11.38 20.67
C GLN A 79 17.70 -12.70 20.82
N GLY A 80 18.68 -12.76 21.75
CA GLY A 80 19.57 -13.92 21.87
C GLY A 80 20.37 -14.19 20.60
N THR A 81 20.75 -13.13 19.87
CA THR A 81 21.51 -13.26 18.62
C THR A 81 22.94 -13.71 18.92
N VAL A 82 23.37 -14.81 18.30
CA VAL A 82 24.74 -15.33 18.41
C VAL A 82 25.76 -14.34 17.84
N ASP A 83 26.92 -14.24 18.49
CA ASP A 83 27.94 -13.23 18.18
C ASP A 83 28.38 -13.21 16.72
N GLU A 84 28.53 -14.39 16.10
CA GLU A 84 28.89 -14.53 14.68
C GLU A 84 27.90 -13.87 13.70
N MET A 85 26.67 -13.65 14.15
CA MET A 85 25.59 -13.08 13.33
C MET A 85 25.38 -11.59 13.60
N ARG A 86 25.80 -11.07 14.76
CA ARG A 86 25.56 -9.66 15.17
C ARG A 86 26.12 -8.67 14.15
N VAL A 87 27.39 -8.82 13.77
CA VAL A 87 28.06 -7.95 12.80
C VAL A 87 27.42 -8.06 11.41
N LYS A 88 27.08 -9.27 10.98
CA LYS A 88 26.43 -9.53 9.67
C LYS A 88 25.06 -8.86 9.59
N LEU A 89 24.27 -8.90 10.66
CA LEU A 89 22.97 -8.25 10.74
C LEU A 89 23.09 -6.73 10.87
N ALA A 90 24.03 -6.24 11.69
CA ALA A 90 24.27 -4.81 11.85
C ALA A 90 24.64 -4.13 10.51
N ARG A 91 25.40 -4.84 9.66
CA ARG A 91 25.75 -4.40 8.30
C ARG A 91 24.54 -4.05 7.43
N LEU A 92 23.40 -4.73 7.61
CA LEU A 92 22.17 -4.45 6.84
C LEU A 92 21.61 -3.06 7.08
N SER A 93 21.94 -2.44 8.22
CA SER A 93 21.53 -1.08 8.57
C SER A 93 22.62 -0.03 8.36
N MET A 94 23.80 -0.43 7.86
CA MET A 94 24.87 0.51 7.54
C MET A 94 24.62 1.11 6.16
N GLU A 95 24.61 2.45 6.10
CA GLU A 95 24.41 3.20 4.86
C GLU A 95 25.47 4.31 4.72
N GLY A 96 25.64 4.82 3.50
CA GLY A 96 26.56 5.93 3.22
C GLY A 96 28.02 5.65 3.58
N ALA A 97 28.66 6.59 4.28
CA ALA A 97 30.09 6.49 4.63
C ALA A 97 30.40 5.28 5.55
N THR A 98 29.45 4.86 6.39
CA THR A 98 29.65 3.77 7.35
C THR A 98 29.88 2.43 6.64
N ILE A 99 29.10 2.12 5.60
CA ILE A 99 29.27 0.87 4.85
C ILE A 99 30.55 0.88 4.00
N HIS A 100 30.96 2.03 3.46
CA HIS A 100 32.23 2.15 2.74
C HIS A 100 33.44 1.93 3.64
N TRP A 101 33.44 2.54 4.83
CA TRP A 101 34.48 2.29 5.83
C TRP A 101 34.51 0.82 6.26
N PHE A 102 33.35 0.21 6.51
CA PHE A 102 33.28 -1.18 6.93
C PHE A 102 33.83 -2.13 5.86
N ASN A 103 33.49 -1.93 4.58
CA ASN A 103 34.05 -2.76 3.50
C ASN A 103 35.56 -2.59 3.38
N LEU A 104 36.09 -1.37 3.48
CA LEU A 104 37.53 -1.13 3.48
C LEU A 104 38.23 -1.84 4.64
N LEU A 105 37.64 -1.78 5.85
CA LEU A 105 38.17 -2.50 7.01
C LEU A 105 38.24 -4.01 6.73
N MET A 106 37.16 -4.60 6.23
CA MET A 106 37.11 -6.04 5.92
C MET A 106 38.13 -6.43 4.83
N GLU A 107 38.29 -5.60 3.79
CA GLU A 107 39.29 -5.81 2.74
C GLU A 107 40.71 -5.81 3.33
N THR A 108 41.01 -4.90 4.27
CA THR A 108 42.33 -4.86 4.92
C THR A 108 42.58 -5.99 5.92
N GLU A 109 41.55 -6.54 6.55
CA GLU A 109 41.70 -7.69 7.46
C GLU A 109 41.91 -9.00 6.69
N ASP A 110 41.30 -9.17 5.52
CA ASP A 110 41.54 -10.32 4.63
C ASP A 110 43.00 -10.34 4.10
N ASP A 111 43.60 -9.17 3.86
CA ASP A 111 45.01 -9.05 3.43
C ASP A 111 46.04 -9.31 4.55
N LEU A 112 45.59 -9.39 5.82
CA LEU A 112 46.42 -9.61 7.00
C LEU A 112 46.32 -11.03 7.59
N SER A 113 45.47 -11.89 7.00
CA SER A 113 45.33 -13.32 7.36
C SER A 113 46.19 -14.25 6.51
#